data_AF-A0AAD7INI2-F1
#
_entry.id   AF-A0AAD7INI2-F1
#
_cell.length_a   1.000
_cell.length_b   1.000
_cell.length_c   1.000
_cell.angle_alpha   90.00
_cell.angle_beta   90.00
_cell.angle_gamma   90.00
#
_symmetry.space_group_name_H-M   'P 1'
#
loop_
_entity.id
_entity.type
_entity.pdbx_description
1 polymer ?
#
loop_
_entity_poly.entity_id
_entity_poly.type
_entity_poly.pdbx_seq_one_letter_code
_entity_poly.pdbx_strand_id
1 'polypeptide(L)'
;MVAHPSLPLTNLVGIIVGTLFYGMYCIIFVISIYLLFESARGSGKYRPLFMSAVFVSGCALFIAITANWVATLVRIFEAFIYFPPGARVYLNDASQLNETLSTTFLSLSVAIGDAMIIYRLWVVWSYNRLVIVIPILSLLGFIVSCIITVQATAQLTTNAELEIALDVGLTPVTVFTLLTNFYCTALITWEIWRITSNCMPHFLAIIVESAAIYTSWAIYYTTCHQLNSSLQFIALDAFPPVAGIANGLIHVRVGLGRTVEQLYDSEAKTGSSVATAPMIFASQPSGAGSGETGAVATVQRWQLSDAFEAVWTVDKILPAVNIDLVANVIGTLFYGMYFIIFVISMYLLFESARGTGKYLPLFRSAVFISGGALFIAITTNWVATLLRIFTGFIYLQQVPDASSYWENDSGAAETVSTVFLSLSVAIGDAMIIYRLWVVWSYNKLVIIIPILSLLGFIASCIITIQATVHITNGLAGIVADVGLTPVTVFTLVTNVYCTAFITWKIWRITSDCMPNFLAIVVESAAIYTSWAIYYTICHQLNSTLQFIALDAFPPVAGIANALIHVRVGLGRTVGQLYGSKAKTGSSVLTAPVRFVAPHSSGTSGGETGTMGQISRV
;
A
#
# COMPACT_ATOMS: atom_id res chain seq x y z
N MET A 1 35.91 -18.64 -7.36
CA MET A 1 35.84 -17.36 -6.63
C MET A 1 34.47 -16.76 -6.91
N VAL A 2 33.59 -16.72 -5.91
CA VAL A 2 32.30 -16.03 -6.05
C VAL A 2 32.63 -14.54 -6.08
N ALA A 3 32.31 -13.85 -7.17
CA ALA A 3 32.51 -12.41 -7.25
C ALA A 3 31.64 -11.73 -6.18
N HIS A 4 32.26 -11.15 -5.15
CA HIS A 4 31.53 -10.40 -4.14
C HIS A 4 30.95 -9.14 -4.81
N PRO A 5 29.65 -8.84 -4.62
CA PRO A 5 29.05 -7.64 -5.19
C PRO A 5 29.72 -6.40 -4.61
N SER A 6 29.92 -5.38 -5.46
CA SER A 6 30.60 -4.15 -5.06
C SER A 6 29.80 -3.40 -4.00
N LEU A 7 30.51 -2.73 -3.06
CA LEU A 7 29.89 -1.99 -1.96
C LEU A 7 28.84 -0.94 -2.44
N PRO A 8 29.08 -0.16 -3.51
CA PRO A 8 28.08 0.77 -4.02
C PRO A 8 26.83 0.06 -4.57
N LEU A 9 26.99 -1.08 -5.25
CA LEU A 9 25.87 -1.88 -5.75
C LEU A 9 25.01 -2.39 -4.59
N THR A 10 25.63 -2.93 -3.53
CA THR A 10 24.86 -3.48 -2.42
C THR A 10 24.11 -2.43 -1.62
N ASN A 11 24.67 -1.23 -1.43
CA ASN A 11 23.96 -0.12 -0.78
C ASN A 11 22.82 0.42 -1.66
N LEU A 12 23.04 0.52 -2.98
CA LEU A 12 22.00 0.95 -3.91
C LEU A 12 20.85 -0.06 -4.01
N VAL A 13 21.15 -1.37 -4.06
CA VAL A 13 20.14 -2.42 -3.98
C VAL A 13 19.47 -2.41 -2.61
N GLY A 14 20.23 -2.16 -1.54
CA GLY A 14 19.73 -2.09 -0.17
C GLY A 14 18.64 -1.06 0.01
N ILE A 15 18.84 0.17 -0.49
CA ILE A 15 17.80 1.20 -0.41
C ILE A 15 16.57 0.90 -1.25
N ILE A 16 16.72 0.29 -2.43
CA ILE A 16 15.58 -0.10 -3.25
C ILE A 16 14.74 -1.17 -2.52
N VAL A 17 15.40 -2.21 -2.00
CA VAL A 17 14.73 -3.28 -1.24
C VAL A 17 14.12 -2.72 0.06
N GLY A 18 14.83 -1.86 0.77
CA GLY A 18 14.33 -1.16 1.96
C GLY A 18 13.12 -0.30 1.66
N THR A 19 13.13 0.46 0.56
CA THR A 19 12.02 1.30 0.12
C THR A 19 10.80 0.48 -0.31
N LEU A 20 11.02 -0.65 -0.98
CA LEU A 20 9.96 -1.61 -1.33
C LEU A 20 9.22 -2.08 -0.07
N PHE A 21 9.97 -2.59 0.92
CA PHE A 21 9.37 -3.05 2.19
C PHE A 21 8.76 -1.91 3.00
N TYR A 22 9.34 -0.71 2.96
CA TYR A 22 8.77 0.46 3.61
C TYR A 22 7.41 0.83 2.99
N GLY A 23 7.29 0.81 1.66
CA GLY A 23 6.01 0.98 0.96
C GLY A 23 4.97 -0.07 1.37
N MET A 24 5.37 -1.34 1.48
CA MET A 24 4.50 -2.41 1.99
C MET A 24 4.04 -2.12 3.43
N TYR A 25 4.96 -1.71 4.31
CA TYR A 25 4.68 -1.39 5.70
C TYR A 25 3.71 -0.22 5.85
N CYS A 26 3.82 0.83 5.03
CA CYS A 26 2.90 1.97 5.05
C CYS A 26 1.44 1.54 4.92
N ILE A 27 1.12 0.63 4.00
CA ILE A 27 -0.26 0.13 3.82
C ILE A 27 -0.71 -0.70 5.03
N ILE A 28 0.15 -1.57 5.56
CA ILE A 28 -0.18 -2.38 6.74
C ILE A 28 -0.41 -1.48 7.97
N PHE A 29 0.38 -0.42 8.13
CA PHE A 29 0.23 0.56 9.20
C PHE A 29 -1.10 1.31 9.11
N VAL A 30 -1.47 1.80 7.92
CA VAL A 30 -2.76 2.47 7.69
C VAL A 30 -3.93 1.53 8.00
N ILE A 31 -3.88 0.27 7.54
CA ILE A 31 -4.90 -0.75 7.84
C ILE A 31 -4.97 -1.01 9.35
N SER A 32 -3.82 -1.15 10.02
CA SER A 32 -3.74 -1.38 11.47
C SER A 32 -4.41 -0.25 12.25
N ILE A 33 -4.10 1.00 11.91
CA ILE A 33 -4.68 2.18 12.54
C ILE A 33 -6.19 2.24 12.31
N TYR A 34 -6.63 2.05 11.05
CA TYR A 34 -8.05 2.05 10.69
C TYR A 34 -8.85 1.05 11.55
N LEU A 35 -8.36 -0.18 11.68
CA LEU A 35 -9.02 -1.23 12.46
C LEU A 35 -9.04 -0.93 13.96
N LEU A 36 -7.97 -0.32 14.48
CA LEU A 36 -7.92 0.12 15.88
C LEU A 36 -8.94 1.23 16.15
N PHE A 37 -9.06 2.22 15.27
CA PHE A 37 -10.06 3.28 15.38
C PHE A 37 -11.49 2.74 15.31
N GLU A 38 -11.77 1.84 14.37
CA GLU A 38 -13.09 1.23 14.22
C GLU A 38 -13.47 0.43 15.48
N SER A 39 -12.52 -0.34 16.03
CA SER A 39 -12.70 -1.05 17.29
C SER A 39 -12.96 -0.10 18.48
N ALA A 40 -12.31 1.07 18.56
CA ALA A 40 -12.61 2.01 19.64
C ALA A 40 -14.01 2.62 19.51
N ARG A 41 -14.46 2.90 18.28
CA ARG A 41 -15.79 3.48 18.03
C ARG A 41 -16.93 2.58 18.50
N GLY A 42 -16.77 1.26 18.37
CA GLY A 42 -17.78 0.27 18.80
C GLY A 42 -17.83 -0.02 20.30
N SER A 43 -16.79 0.32 21.08
CA SER A 43 -16.67 -0.19 22.47
C SER A 43 -17.47 0.58 23.52
N GLY A 44 -17.85 1.85 23.28
CA GLY A 44 -18.60 2.70 24.23
C GLY A 44 -17.92 2.96 25.59
N LYS A 45 -16.84 2.24 25.92
CA LYS A 45 -15.96 2.48 27.07
C LYS A 45 -14.85 3.44 26.64
N TYR A 46 -14.86 4.63 27.23
CA TYR A 46 -13.85 5.68 27.09
C TYR A 46 -12.49 5.28 27.67
N ARG A 47 -11.85 4.22 27.17
CA ARG A 47 -10.39 4.21 27.18
C ARG A 47 -9.96 5.06 25.99
N PRO A 48 -9.27 6.20 26.19
CA PRO A 48 -8.79 6.97 25.07
C PRO A 48 -7.89 6.05 24.22
N LEU A 49 -8.28 5.82 22.97
CA LEU A 49 -7.57 4.97 22.01
C LEU A 49 -6.06 5.33 21.96
N PHE A 50 -5.76 6.61 22.11
CA PHE A 50 -4.42 7.18 22.18
C PHE A 50 -3.55 6.65 23.33
N MET A 51 -4.15 6.09 24.38
CA MET A 51 -3.45 5.47 25.52
C MET A 51 -3.32 3.95 25.40
N SER A 52 -3.81 3.35 24.32
CA SER A 52 -3.54 1.93 24.06
C SER A 52 -2.06 1.77 23.72
N ALA A 53 -1.33 1.00 24.52
CA ALA A 53 0.09 0.70 24.28
C ALA A 53 0.38 0.21 22.84
N VAL A 54 -0.61 -0.43 22.21
CA VAL A 54 -0.56 -0.91 20.81
C VAL A 54 -0.57 0.25 19.79
N PHE A 55 -1.31 1.32 20.06
CA PHE A 55 -1.37 2.49 19.18
C PHE A 55 -0.10 3.33 19.31
N VAL A 56 0.31 3.62 20.56
CA VAL A 56 1.51 4.43 20.85
C VAL A 56 2.75 3.77 20.25
N SER A 57 2.92 2.46 20.44
CA SER A 57 4.05 1.75 19.85
C SER A 57 3.97 1.65 18.33
N GLY A 58 2.78 1.47 17.76
CA GLY A 58 2.60 1.50 16.31
C GLY A 58 3.07 2.82 15.71
N CYS A 59 2.66 3.95 16.30
CA CYS A 59 3.11 5.28 15.88
C CYS A 59 4.62 5.48 16.11
N ALA A 60 5.15 5.10 17.27
CA ALA A 60 6.58 5.21 17.56
C ALA A 60 7.44 4.39 16.59
N LEU A 61 7.00 3.16 16.28
CA LEU A 61 7.66 2.27 15.33
C LEU A 61 7.58 2.82 13.91
N PHE A 62 6.43 3.38 13.50
CA PHE A 62 6.32 4.08 12.21
C PHE A 62 7.30 5.25 12.10
N ILE A 63 7.35 6.11 13.11
CA ILE A 63 8.28 7.26 13.14
C ILE A 63 9.74 6.79 13.07
N ALA A 64 10.12 5.76 13.84
CA ALA A 64 11.48 5.24 13.84
C ALA A 64 11.87 4.66 12.47
N ILE A 65 10.99 3.89 11.83
CA ILE A 65 11.25 3.33 10.49
C ILE A 65 11.33 4.44 9.45
N THR A 66 10.43 5.43 9.48
CA THR A 66 10.48 6.58 8.57
C THR A 66 11.78 7.36 8.73
N ALA A 67 12.20 7.63 9.96
CA ALA A 67 13.46 8.33 10.24
C ALA A 67 14.67 7.53 9.74
N ASN A 68 14.68 6.21 9.94
CA ASN A 68 15.71 5.33 9.39
C ASN A 68 15.76 5.41 7.85
N TRP A 69 14.61 5.27 7.19
CA TRP A 69 14.52 5.31 5.73
C TRP A 69 14.99 6.65 5.17
N VAL A 70 14.61 7.77 5.79
CA VAL A 70 15.09 9.11 5.40
C VAL A 70 16.60 9.24 5.61
N ALA A 71 17.15 8.77 6.73
CA ALA A 71 18.59 8.83 6.99
C ALA A 71 19.40 8.02 5.95
N THR A 72 18.97 6.80 5.64
CA THR A 72 19.61 5.97 4.60
C THR A 72 19.48 6.61 3.22
N LEU A 73 18.34 7.21 2.89
CA LEU A 73 18.16 7.94 1.63
C LEU A 73 19.12 9.12 1.49
N VAL A 74 19.18 9.97 2.51
CA VAL A 74 20.07 11.14 2.51
C VAL A 74 21.52 10.70 2.35
N ARG A 75 21.94 9.64 3.06
CA ARG A 75 23.29 9.07 2.95
C ARG A 75 23.62 8.64 1.51
N ILE A 76 22.72 7.93 0.85
CA ILE A 76 22.94 7.42 -0.50
C ILE A 76 22.90 8.55 -1.52
N PHE A 77 21.97 9.49 -1.39
CA PHE A 77 21.96 10.68 -2.22
C PHE A 77 23.24 11.50 -2.06
N GLU A 78 23.73 11.71 -0.84
CA GLU A 78 25.02 12.35 -0.60
C GLU A 78 26.18 11.63 -1.30
N ALA A 79 26.24 10.29 -1.17
CA ALA A 79 27.28 9.48 -1.77
C ALA A 79 27.31 9.56 -3.31
N PHE A 80 26.15 9.43 -3.97
CA PHE A 80 26.07 9.32 -5.43
C PHE A 80 25.95 10.67 -6.14
N ILE A 81 25.32 11.67 -5.51
CA ILE A 81 25.09 13.00 -6.12
C ILE A 81 26.27 13.94 -5.86
N TYR A 82 26.71 14.05 -4.61
CA TYR A 82 27.67 15.08 -4.21
C TYR A 82 29.12 14.61 -4.28
N PHE A 83 29.36 13.29 -4.21
CA PHE A 83 30.71 12.69 -4.26
C PHE A 83 30.87 11.56 -5.30
N PRO A 84 30.58 11.78 -6.59
CA PRO A 84 30.55 10.71 -7.61
C PRO A 84 31.85 9.88 -7.74
N PRO A 85 33.07 10.44 -7.89
CA PRO A 85 34.29 9.63 -7.95
C PRO A 85 34.69 9.04 -6.57
N GLY A 86 34.04 9.47 -5.49
CA GLY A 86 34.32 9.10 -4.11
C GLY A 86 33.21 8.30 -3.42
N ALA A 87 32.14 7.90 -4.11
CA ALA A 87 30.96 7.27 -3.50
C ALA A 87 31.34 6.04 -2.65
N ARG A 88 32.29 5.22 -3.13
CA ARG A 88 32.81 4.08 -2.36
C ARG A 88 33.56 4.50 -1.11
N VAL A 89 34.34 5.58 -1.14
CA VAL A 89 35.08 6.09 0.01
C VAL A 89 34.10 6.66 1.04
N TYR A 90 33.11 7.41 0.58
CA TYR A 90 32.03 7.96 1.41
C TYR A 90 31.21 6.84 2.05
N LEU A 91 30.77 5.82 1.30
CA LEU A 91 30.00 4.70 1.85
C LEU A 91 30.80 3.78 2.78
N ASN A 92 32.13 3.81 2.70
CA ASN A 92 33.00 3.02 3.58
C ASN A 92 33.35 3.77 4.88
N ASP A 93 33.02 5.06 4.96
CA ASP A 93 33.25 5.86 6.15
C ASP A 93 32.06 5.70 7.13
N ALA A 94 32.29 4.92 8.19
CA ALA A 94 31.29 4.65 9.22
C ALA A 94 31.09 5.82 10.18
N SER A 95 32.00 6.81 10.19
CA SER A 95 31.96 7.96 11.11
C SER A 95 30.94 9.03 10.72
N GLN A 96 30.28 8.83 9.58
CA GLN A 96 29.30 9.77 9.07
C GLN A 96 28.08 9.87 9.97
N LEU A 97 27.60 11.10 10.13
CA LEU A 97 26.41 11.40 10.91
C LEU A 97 25.18 10.66 10.37
N ASN A 98 25.04 10.56 9.04
CA ASN A 98 23.90 9.87 8.43
C ASN A 98 23.91 8.35 8.68
N GLU A 99 25.09 7.72 8.69
CA GLU A 99 25.22 6.29 9.03
C GLU A 99 24.93 6.04 10.52
N THR A 100 25.46 6.91 11.39
CA THR A 100 25.20 6.85 12.83
C THR A 100 23.70 7.08 13.14
N LEU A 101 23.04 8.01 12.43
CA LEU A 101 21.60 8.22 12.56
C LEU A 101 20.79 7.03 12.07
N SER A 102 21.13 6.48 10.90
CA SER A 102 20.44 5.29 10.35
C SER A 102 20.55 4.11 11.33
N THR A 103 21.76 3.75 11.76
CA THR A 103 21.98 2.68 12.75
C THR A 103 21.28 2.91 14.09
N THR A 104 21.18 4.17 14.54
CA THR A 104 20.43 4.56 15.75
C THR A 104 18.93 4.34 15.58
N PHE A 105 18.34 4.80 14.47
CA PHE A 105 16.91 4.63 14.20
C PHE A 105 16.54 3.17 13.92
N LEU A 106 17.42 2.40 13.27
CA LEU A 106 17.31 0.95 13.16
C LEU A 106 17.23 0.32 14.54
N SER A 107 18.20 0.60 15.41
CA SER A 107 18.26 0.06 16.77
C SER A 107 17.01 0.42 17.57
N LEU A 108 16.53 1.67 17.45
CA LEU A 108 15.30 2.13 18.08
C LEU A 108 14.07 1.37 17.57
N SER A 109 13.96 1.15 16.25
CA SER A 109 12.82 0.43 15.66
C SER A 109 12.74 -1.02 16.17
N VAL A 110 13.87 -1.70 16.29
CA VAL A 110 13.97 -3.06 16.81
C VAL A 110 13.68 -3.10 18.31
N ALA A 111 14.22 -2.16 19.08
CA ALA A 111 13.93 -2.05 20.52
C ALA A 111 12.43 -1.84 20.79
N ILE A 112 11.75 -1.01 20.01
CA ILE A 112 10.29 -0.80 20.12
C ILE A 112 9.53 -2.09 19.78
N GLY A 113 9.95 -2.81 18.74
CA GLY A 113 9.38 -4.10 18.36
C GLY A 113 9.52 -5.16 19.47
N ASP A 114 10.71 -5.29 20.04
CA ASP A 114 11.02 -6.25 21.09
C ASP A 114 10.30 -5.88 22.40
N ALA A 115 10.26 -4.60 22.78
CA ALA A 115 9.46 -4.14 23.92
C ALA A 115 7.97 -4.47 23.75
N MET A 116 7.45 -4.37 22.51
CA MET A 116 6.06 -4.68 22.21
C MET A 116 5.72 -6.16 22.31
N ILE A 117 6.60 -7.06 21.84
CA ILE A 117 6.35 -8.51 21.98
C ILE A 117 6.41 -8.94 23.46
N ILE A 118 7.29 -8.32 24.25
CA ILE A 118 7.38 -8.52 25.71
C ILE A 118 6.10 -8.05 26.40
N TYR A 119 5.63 -6.85 26.06
CA TYR A 119 4.36 -6.33 26.61
C TYR A 119 3.20 -7.29 26.30
N ARG A 120 3.13 -7.84 25.08
CA ARG A 120 2.10 -8.83 24.72
C ARG A 120 2.22 -10.10 25.54
N LEU A 121 3.42 -10.64 25.72
CA LEU A 121 3.66 -11.82 26.55
C LEU A 121 3.16 -11.57 27.98
N TRP A 122 3.46 -10.41 28.55
CA TRP A 122 3.01 -10.02 29.89
C TRP A 122 1.48 -10.00 30.02
N VAL A 123 0.79 -9.43 29.04
CA VAL A 123 -0.68 -9.35 29.02
C VAL A 123 -1.31 -10.73 28.84
N VAL A 124 -0.78 -11.56 27.94
CA VAL A 124 -1.28 -12.92 27.68
C VAL A 124 -1.17 -13.80 28.93
N TRP A 125 -0.09 -13.66 29.69
CA TRP A 125 0.14 -14.42 30.94
C TRP A 125 -0.49 -13.77 32.18
N SER A 126 -1.59 -13.02 32.01
CA SER A 126 -2.33 -12.38 33.11
C SER A 126 -1.45 -11.57 34.05
N TYR A 127 -0.48 -10.83 33.48
CA TYR A 127 0.46 -9.96 34.21
C TYR A 127 1.48 -10.68 35.10
N ASN A 128 1.75 -11.97 34.88
CA ASN A 128 2.78 -12.71 35.62
C ASN A 128 4.20 -12.20 35.30
N ARG A 129 4.87 -11.62 36.30
CA ARG A 129 6.20 -11.01 36.15
C ARG A 129 7.34 -12.01 35.94
N LEU A 130 7.20 -13.26 36.39
CA LEU A 130 8.27 -14.26 36.27
C LEU A 130 8.56 -14.63 34.82
N VAL A 131 7.54 -14.63 33.97
CA VAL A 131 7.63 -15.05 32.56
C VAL A 131 8.43 -14.06 31.72
N ILE A 132 8.38 -12.77 32.08
CA ILE A 132 9.01 -11.68 31.33
C ILE A 132 10.44 -11.33 31.77
N VAL A 133 10.95 -11.94 32.85
CA VAL A 133 12.31 -11.64 33.35
C VAL A 133 13.36 -11.94 32.28
N ILE A 134 13.28 -13.12 31.65
CA ILE A 134 14.23 -13.54 30.60
C ILE A 134 14.23 -12.55 29.43
N PRO A 135 13.09 -12.21 28.80
CA PRO A 135 13.10 -11.33 27.65
C PRO A 135 13.37 -9.85 28.01
N ILE A 136 13.14 -9.42 29.26
CA ILE A 136 13.60 -8.10 29.73
C ILE A 136 15.13 -8.08 29.82
N LEU A 137 15.76 -9.13 30.33
CA LEU A 137 17.22 -9.22 30.39
C LEU A 137 17.84 -9.23 28.99
N SER A 138 17.23 -9.93 28.03
CA SER A 138 17.69 -9.89 26.63
C SER A 138 17.48 -8.51 26.00
N LEU A 139 16.37 -7.81 26.28
CA LEU A 139 16.16 -6.45 25.80
C LEU A 139 17.20 -5.47 26.38
N LEU A 140 17.57 -5.59 27.65
CA LEU A 140 18.64 -4.78 28.24
C LEU A 140 20.00 -5.08 27.60
N GLY A 141 20.32 -6.37 27.39
CA GLY A 141 21.52 -6.77 26.66
C GLY A 141 21.55 -6.23 25.23
N PHE A 142 20.41 -6.24 24.55
CA PHE A 142 20.22 -5.65 23.23
C PHE A 142 20.53 -4.14 23.25
N ILE A 143 19.93 -3.37 24.18
CA ILE A 143 20.13 -1.92 24.28
C ILE A 143 21.61 -1.59 24.54
N VAL A 144 22.27 -2.32 25.45
CA VAL A 144 23.70 -2.12 25.73
C VAL A 144 24.54 -2.37 24.48
N SER A 145 24.23 -3.44 23.74
CA SER A 145 24.94 -3.80 22.51
C SER A 145 24.73 -2.74 21.42
N CYS A 146 23.52 -2.20 21.27
CA CYS A 146 23.24 -1.07 20.37
C CYS A 146 24.04 0.18 20.73
N ILE A 147 24.17 0.52 22.03
CA ILE A 147 24.97 1.66 22.48
C ILE A 147 26.44 1.47 22.08
N ILE A 148 26.98 0.26 22.26
CA ILE A 148 28.35 -0.07 21.86
C ILE A 148 28.52 0.12 20.34
N THR A 149 27.59 -0.39 19.53
CA THR A 149 27.63 -0.23 18.06
C THR A 149 27.61 1.24 17.64
N VAL A 150 26.71 2.05 18.21
CA VAL A 150 26.59 3.49 17.86
C VAL A 150 27.82 4.28 18.32
N GLN A 151 28.39 3.94 19.48
CA GLN A 151 29.64 4.56 19.94
C GLN A 151 30.82 4.16 19.05
N ALA A 152 30.88 2.90 18.63
CA ALA A 152 31.92 2.40 17.73
C ALA A 152 31.89 3.13 16.40
N THR A 153 30.70 3.31 15.79
CA THR A 153 30.58 4.06 14.52
C THR A 153 30.91 5.54 14.71
N ALA A 154 30.57 6.16 15.84
CA ALA A 154 30.76 7.60 16.05
C ALA A 154 32.19 8.01 16.44
N GLN A 155 32.99 7.14 17.09
CA GLN A 155 34.24 7.53 17.75
C GLN A 155 35.50 6.83 17.22
N LEU A 156 35.38 5.65 16.62
CA LEU A 156 36.55 4.87 16.19
C LEU A 156 36.98 5.28 14.78
N THR A 157 38.22 5.78 14.67
CA THR A 157 38.81 6.22 13.39
C THR A 157 39.74 5.15 12.77
N THR A 158 40.14 4.14 13.55
CA THR A 158 41.03 3.06 13.13
C THR A 158 40.25 1.83 12.69
N ASN A 159 40.41 1.41 11.42
CA ASN A 159 39.63 0.33 10.80
C ASN A 159 39.63 -0.99 11.59
N ALA A 160 40.75 -1.36 12.21
CA ALA A 160 40.86 -2.61 12.98
C ALA A 160 40.11 -2.57 14.33
N GLU A 161 40.11 -1.42 15.01
CA GLU A 161 39.38 -1.25 16.26
C GLU A 161 37.86 -1.15 15.99
N LEU A 162 37.49 -0.50 14.89
CA LEU A 162 36.11 -0.41 14.42
C LEU A 162 35.53 -1.79 14.06
N GLU A 163 36.26 -2.64 13.33
CA GLU A 163 35.80 -3.97 12.94
C GLU A 163 35.55 -4.87 14.16
N ILE A 164 36.47 -4.87 15.14
CA ILE A 164 36.31 -5.63 16.39
C ILE A 164 35.14 -5.09 17.21
N ALA A 165 35.00 -3.77 17.34
CA ALA A 165 33.92 -3.17 18.10
C ALA A 165 32.54 -3.40 17.45
N LEU A 166 32.48 -3.39 16.12
CA LEU A 166 31.27 -3.71 15.36
C LEU A 166 30.87 -5.18 15.51
N ASP A 167 31.82 -6.12 15.47
CA ASP A 167 31.49 -7.54 15.69
C ASP A 167 31.00 -7.80 17.12
N VAL A 168 31.65 -7.18 18.11
CA VAL A 168 31.24 -7.25 19.53
C VAL A 168 29.90 -6.57 19.78
N GLY A 169 29.52 -5.56 19.00
CA GLY A 169 28.23 -4.87 19.12
C GLY A 169 27.10 -5.55 18.36
N LEU A 170 27.30 -5.85 17.06
CA LEU A 170 26.26 -6.35 16.15
C LEU A 170 25.91 -7.82 16.38
N THR A 171 26.88 -8.67 16.70
CA THR A 171 26.62 -10.09 16.92
C THR A 171 25.68 -10.32 18.12
N PRO A 172 25.87 -9.67 19.28
CA PRO A 172 24.90 -9.77 20.38
C PRO A 172 23.53 -9.15 20.07
N VAL A 173 23.46 -8.05 19.30
CA VAL A 173 22.19 -7.41 18.88
C VAL A 173 21.28 -8.43 18.19
N THR A 174 21.82 -9.21 17.25
CA THR A 174 21.03 -10.22 16.52
C THR A 174 20.61 -11.38 17.40
N VAL A 175 21.51 -11.86 18.26
CA VAL A 175 21.24 -12.99 19.16
C VAL A 175 20.17 -12.62 20.18
N PHE A 176 20.26 -11.45 20.81
CA PHE A 176 19.27 -11.02 21.80
C PHE A 176 17.90 -10.78 21.19
N THR A 177 17.81 -10.17 20.00
CA THR A 177 16.50 -9.98 19.35
C THR A 177 15.89 -11.30 18.88
N LEU A 178 16.69 -12.23 18.33
CA LEU A 178 16.23 -13.57 17.96
C LEU A 178 15.73 -14.35 19.17
N LEU A 179 16.49 -14.33 20.27
CA LEU A 179 16.11 -14.97 21.52
C LEU A 179 14.79 -14.41 22.05
N THR A 180 14.66 -13.08 22.08
CA THR A 180 13.44 -12.40 22.55
C THR A 180 12.23 -12.78 21.71
N ASN A 181 12.35 -12.71 20.38
CA ASN A 181 11.27 -13.00 19.46
C ASN A 181 10.87 -14.48 19.49
N PHE A 182 11.84 -15.39 19.52
CA PHE A 182 11.57 -16.83 19.60
C PHE A 182 10.93 -17.20 20.93
N TYR A 183 11.50 -16.76 22.06
CA TYR A 183 10.98 -17.03 23.40
C TYR A 183 9.55 -16.48 23.58
N CYS A 184 9.33 -15.22 23.24
CA CYS A 184 8.03 -14.59 23.42
C CYS A 184 6.98 -15.22 22.50
N THR A 185 7.32 -15.47 21.23
CA THR A 185 6.37 -16.10 20.29
C THR A 185 6.00 -17.52 20.74
N ALA A 186 6.98 -18.33 21.17
CA ALA A 186 6.74 -19.68 21.63
C ALA A 186 5.80 -19.71 22.84
N LEU A 187 6.03 -18.85 23.83
CA LEU A 187 5.19 -18.80 25.03
C LEU A 187 3.81 -18.18 24.80
N ILE A 188 3.69 -17.18 23.92
CA ILE A 188 2.39 -16.64 23.51
C ILE A 188 1.58 -17.75 22.80
N THR A 189 2.21 -18.44 21.85
CA THR A 189 1.61 -19.54 21.09
C THR A 189 1.18 -20.68 22.02
N TRP A 190 2.06 -21.07 22.95
CA TRP A 190 1.79 -22.12 23.93
C TRP A 190 0.60 -21.80 24.82
N GLU A 191 0.56 -20.59 25.41
CA GLU A 191 -0.52 -20.23 26.33
C GLU A 191 -1.87 -20.12 25.60
N ILE A 192 -1.88 -19.55 24.39
CA ILE A 192 -3.10 -19.50 23.56
C ILE A 192 -3.58 -20.91 23.21
N TRP A 193 -2.67 -21.80 22.83
CA TRP A 193 -3.00 -23.20 22.50
C TRP A 193 -3.56 -23.94 23.72
N ARG A 194 -2.94 -23.76 24.88
CA ARG A 194 -3.38 -24.35 26.16
C ARG A 194 -4.80 -23.92 26.52
N ILE A 195 -5.13 -22.63 26.33
CA ILE A 195 -6.45 -22.08 26.66
C ILE A 195 -7.51 -22.53 25.63
N THR A 196 -7.14 -22.62 24.35
CA THR A 196 -8.12 -22.72 23.23
C THR A 196 -8.16 -24.10 22.60
N SER A 197 -7.81 -25.17 23.34
CA SER A 197 -7.40 -26.52 22.89
C SER A 197 -8.05 -27.18 21.64
N ASN A 198 -9.17 -26.69 21.09
CA ASN A 198 -9.77 -27.18 19.85
C ASN A 198 -10.32 -26.13 18.85
N CYS A 199 -10.20 -24.81 19.06
CA CYS A 199 -11.06 -23.86 18.31
C CYS A 199 -10.39 -22.81 17.42
N MET A 200 -9.07 -22.61 17.41
CA MET A 200 -8.51 -21.50 16.60
C MET A 200 -7.12 -21.71 15.96
N PRO A 201 -6.94 -22.74 15.11
CA PRO A 201 -5.68 -22.98 14.40
C PRO A 201 -5.29 -21.84 13.45
N HIS A 202 -6.27 -21.16 12.82
CA HIS A 202 -6.02 -20.03 11.91
C HIS A 202 -5.43 -18.81 12.64
N PHE A 203 -5.90 -18.55 13.87
CA PHE A 203 -5.32 -17.53 14.73
C PHE A 203 -3.88 -17.96 15.05
N LEU A 204 -3.65 -19.15 15.59
CA LEU A 204 -2.28 -19.58 15.90
C LEU A 204 -1.30 -19.46 14.71
N ALA A 205 -1.72 -19.93 13.52
CA ALA A 205 -0.92 -19.90 12.29
C ALA A 205 -0.39 -18.51 11.94
N ILE A 206 -1.24 -17.48 11.98
CA ILE A 206 -0.83 -16.13 11.56
C ILE A 206 0.18 -15.48 12.54
N ILE A 207 0.16 -15.85 13.83
CA ILE A 207 1.15 -15.33 14.81
C ILE A 207 2.50 -15.93 14.48
N VAL A 208 2.50 -17.24 14.21
CA VAL A 208 3.68 -17.99 13.83
C VAL A 208 4.21 -17.50 12.48
N GLU A 209 3.35 -17.24 11.50
CA GLU A 209 3.74 -16.69 10.19
C GLU A 209 4.40 -15.30 10.31
N SER A 210 3.83 -14.41 11.13
CA SER A 210 4.38 -13.06 11.33
C SER A 210 5.74 -13.11 12.05
N ALA A 211 5.88 -13.99 13.05
CA ALA A 211 7.15 -14.23 13.73
C ALA A 211 8.19 -14.88 12.82
N ALA A 212 7.78 -15.82 11.96
CA ALA A 212 8.64 -16.47 11.00
C ALA A 212 9.28 -15.47 10.03
N ILE A 213 8.52 -14.48 9.55
CA ILE A 213 9.03 -13.39 8.70
C ILE A 213 10.18 -12.67 9.41
N TYR A 214 9.97 -12.21 10.64
CA TYR A 214 11.01 -11.52 11.41
C TYR A 214 12.24 -12.40 11.64
N THR A 215 12.05 -13.62 12.15
CA THR A 215 13.17 -14.52 12.47
C THR A 215 13.94 -14.94 11.23
N SER A 216 13.27 -15.12 10.08
CA SER A 216 13.94 -15.47 8.83
C SER A 216 14.84 -14.35 8.33
N TRP A 217 14.40 -13.09 8.46
CA TRP A 217 15.19 -11.92 8.10
C TRP A 217 16.39 -11.73 9.03
N ALA A 218 16.20 -11.92 10.33
CA ALA A 218 17.28 -11.85 11.30
C ALA A 218 18.33 -12.96 11.10
N ILE A 219 17.91 -14.17 10.74
CA ILE A 219 18.83 -15.25 10.35
C ILE A 219 19.58 -14.89 9.06
N TYR A 220 18.90 -14.33 8.07
CA TYR A 220 19.52 -13.87 6.82
C TYR A 220 20.62 -12.82 7.10
N TYR A 221 20.30 -11.77 7.87
CA TYR A 221 21.29 -10.76 8.29
C TYR A 221 22.48 -11.38 9.01
N THR A 222 22.22 -12.21 10.03
CA THR A 222 23.28 -12.86 10.83
C THR A 222 24.18 -13.72 9.95
N THR A 223 23.61 -14.46 9.00
CA THR A 223 24.36 -15.30 8.05
C THR A 223 25.25 -14.43 7.15
N CYS A 224 24.71 -13.34 6.61
CA CYS A 224 25.51 -12.42 5.78
C CYS A 224 26.65 -11.76 6.55
N HIS A 225 26.40 -11.38 7.81
CA HIS A 225 27.40 -10.78 8.71
C HIS A 225 28.53 -11.77 9.03
N GLN A 226 28.20 -13.00 9.44
CA GLN A 226 29.20 -14.04 9.76
C GLN A 226 30.04 -14.46 8.53
N LEU A 227 29.49 -14.30 7.32
CA LEU A 227 30.21 -14.54 6.08
C LEU A 227 30.98 -13.31 5.56
N ASN A 228 30.99 -12.19 6.30
CA ASN A 228 31.59 -10.91 5.89
C ASN A 228 31.18 -10.49 4.47
N SER A 229 29.91 -10.74 4.12
CA SER A 229 29.38 -10.45 2.79
C SER A 229 28.79 -9.06 2.73
N SER A 230 29.07 -8.32 1.65
CA SER A 230 28.45 -7.00 1.37
C SER A 230 26.91 -7.07 1.25
N LEU A 231 26.33 -8.27 1.11
CA LEU A 231 24.88 -8.47 1.20
C LEU A 231 24.29 -8.05 2.56
N GLN A 232 25.10 -7.95 3.62
CA GLN A 232 24.64 -7.49 4.92
C GLN A 232 24.03 -6.08 4.89
N PHE A 233 24.50 -5.21 3.98
CA PHE A 233 23.97 -3.85 3.84
C PHE A 233 22.52 -3.86 3.32
N ILE A 234 22.21 -4.77 2.38
CA ILE A 234 20.83 -4.99 1.91
C ILE A 234 19.94 -5.46 3.07
N ALA A 235 20.46 -6.40 3.86
CA ALA A 235 19.74 -6.93 5.01
C ALA A 235 19.48 -5.85 6.07
N LEU A 236 20.44 -4.95 6.29
CA LEU A 236 20.39 -3.87 7.27
C LEU A 236 19.37 -2.79 6.88
N ASP A 237 19.40 -2.32 5.63
CA ASP A 237 18.47 -1.27 5.13
C ASP A 237 17.00 -1.72 5.16
N ALA A 238 16.76 -3.00 4.91
CA ALA A 238 15.43 -3.59 4.93
C ALA A 238 14.99 -4.12 6.30
N PHE A 239 15.88 -4.17 7.30
CA PHE A 239 15.57 -4.72 8.62
C PHE A 239 14.43 -3.95 9.32
N PRO A 240 14.47 -2.61 9.43
CA PRO A 240 13.40 -1.84 10.09
C PRO A 240 12.02 -2.03 9.45
N PRO A 241 11.83 -1.90 8.12
CA PRO A 241 10.51 -2.11 7.53
C PRO A 241 10.03 -3.56 7.64
N VAL A 242 10.91 -4.57 7.58
CA VAL A 242 10.52 -5.98 7.83
C VAL A 242 10.05 -6.18 9.28
N ALA A 243 10.73 -5.58 10.25
CA ALA A 243 10.29 -5.55 11.65
C ALA A 243 8.92 -4.87 11.81
N GLY A 244 8.70 -3.79 11.07
CA GLY A 244 7.40 -3.11 11.00
C GLY A 244 6.31 -3.97 10.39
N ILE A 245 6.57 -4.67 9.29
CA ILE A 245 5.60 -5.60 8.66
C ILE A 245 5.19 -6.68 9.64
N ALA A 246 6.14 -7.36 10.29
CA ALA A 246 5.86 -8.42 11.26
C ALA A 246 5.02 -7.90 12.44
N ASN A 247 5.39 -6.75 13.01
CA ASN A 247 4.63 -6.15 14.11
C ASN A 247 3.25 -5.64 13.69
N GLY A 248 3.16 -5.07 12.48
CA GLY A 248 1.95 -4.55 11.88
C GLY A 248 0.92 -5.64 11.61
N LEU A 249 1.33 -6.79 11.07
CA LEU A 249 0.43 -7.94 10.87
C LEU A 249 -0.20 -8.42 12.18
N ILE A 250 0.56 -8.40 13.27
CA ILE A 250 0.01 -8.72 14.60
C ILE A 250 -0.97 -7.63 15.08
N HIS A 251 -0.71 -6.35 14.82
CA HIS A 251 -1.63 -5.25 15.13
C HIS A 251 -2.96 -5.35 14.37
N VAL A 252 -2.91 -5.55 13.05
CA VAL A 252 -4.08 -5.77 12.19
C VAL A 252 -4.97 -6.83 12.81
N ARG A 253 -4.38 -7.94 13.24
CA ARG A 253 -5.14 -9.05 13.79
C ARG A 253 -5.74 -8.79 15.15
N VAL A 254 -5.02 -8.12 16.06
CA VAL A 254 -5.61 -7.69 17.34
C VAL A 254 -6.79 -6.75 17.10
N GLY A 255 -6.69 -5.87 16.09
CA GLY A 255 -7.79 -5.03 15.62
C GLY A 255 -8.99 -5.87 15.16
N LEU A 256 -8.78 -6.83 14.26
CA LEU A 256 -9.83 -7.73 13.77
C LEU A 256 -10.48 -8.55 14.89
N GLY A 257 -9.70 -9.08 15.84
CA GLY A 257 -10.23 -9.87 16.94
C GLY A 257 -11.24 -9.09 17.79
N ARG A 258 -10.92 -7.81 18.07
CA ARG A 258 -11.81 -6.93 18.84
C ARG A 258 -13.07 -6.53 18.07
N THR A 259 -12.97 -6.31 16.75
CA THR A 259 -14.16 -5.98 15.96
C THR A 259 -15.11 -7.18 15.88
N VAL A 260 -14.59 -8.40 15.77
CA VAL A 260 -15.40 -9.62 15.80
C VAL A 260 -16.08 -9.81 17.16
N GLU A 261 -15.36 -9.63 18.27
CA GLU A 261 -15.93 -9.70 19.63
C GLU A 261 -17.10 -8.71 19.81
N GLN A 262 -16.95 -7.48 19.32
CA GLN A 262 -18.00 -6.46 19.36
C GLN A 262 -19.25 -6.83 18.55
N LEU A 263 -19.08 -7.49 17.40
CA LEU A 263 -20.20 -7.99 16.60
C LEU A 263 -20.99 -9.05 17.37
N TYR A 264 -20.30 -9.98 18.04
CA TYR A 264 -20.94 -10.99 18.88
C TYR A 264 -21.67 -10.37 20.08
N ASP A 265 -21.05 -9.42 20.79
CA ASP A 265 -21.67 -8.73 21.92
C ASP A 265 -22.92 -7.94 21.52
N SER A 266 -22.91 -7.34 20.32
CA SER A 266 -24.05 -6.61 19.77
C SER A 266 -25.20 -7.56 19.41
N GLU A 267 -24.88 -8.70 18.78
CA GLU A 267 -25.89 -9.74 18.49
C GLU A 267 -26.48 -10.34 19.78
N ALA A 268 -25.67 -10.59 20.81
CA ALA A 268 -26.14 -11.12 22.10
C ALA A 268 -27.09 -10.17 22.83
N LYS A 269 -26.84 -8.85 22.79
CA LYS A 269 -27.74 -7.84 23.35
C LYS A 269 -29.07 -7.77 22.59
N THR A 270 -29.02 -7.92 21.27
CA THR A 270 -30.22 -7.88 20.41
C THR A 270 -31.05 -9.16 20.53
N GLY A 271 -30.43 -10.31 20.80
CA GLY A 271 -31.10 -11.60 21.01
C GLY A 271 -31.91 -11.74 22.31
N SER A 272 -31.71 -10.86 23.30
CA SER A 272 -32.50 -10.85 24.55
C SER A 272 -33.76 -9.97 24.50
N SER A 273 -33.96 -9.22 23.40
CA SER A 273 -35.13 -8.36 23.22
C SER A 273 -35.84 -8.68 21.91
N VAL A 274 -36.74 -9.67 21.94
CA VAL A 274 -37.78 -9.80 20.92
C VAL A 274 -38.76 -8.65 21.12
N ALA A 275 -38.56 -7.54 20.40
CA ALA A 275 -39.60 -6.67 19.90
C ALA A 275 -38.98 -5.68 18.90
N THR A 276 -39.59 -5.65 17.72
CA THR A 276 -39.44 -4.66 16.64
C THR A 276 -39.00 -3.27 17.09
N ALA A 277 -37.91 -2.77 16.51
CA ALA A 277 -37.74 -1.34 16.28
C ALA A 277 -37.07 -1.10 14.93
N PRO A 278 -37.65 -0.27 14.05
CA PRO A 278 -37.03 0.16 12.81
C PRO A 278 -35.82 1.04 13.12
N MET A 279 -34.77 0.94 12.31
CA MET A 279 -33.67 1.89 12.31
C MET A 279 -34.17 3.21 11.70
N ILE A 280 -34.85 4.03 12.52
CA ILE A 280 -35.21 5.41 12.19
C ILE A 280 -34.05 6.28 12.67
N PHE A 281 -33.25 6.79 11.74
CA PHE A 281 -32.48 8.00 12.00
C PHE A 281 -33.49 9.15 12.05
N ALA A 282 -33.73 9.69 13.25
CA ALA A 282 -34.48 10.91 13.40
C ALA A 282 -33.72 12.05 12.71
N SER A 283 -34.24 12.49 11.57
CA SER A 283 -34.09 13.87 11.14
C SER A 283 -34.93 14.74 12.08
N GLN A 284 -34.36 15.81 12.61
CA GLN A 284 -35.16 16.95 13.02
C GLN A 284 -34.58 18.26 12.48
N PRO A 285 -35.45 19.16 11.97
CA PRO A 285 -35.07 20.43 11.39
C PRO A 285 -34.98 21.55 12.44
N SER A 286 -34.06 22.48 12.15
CA SER A 286 -34.03 23.91 12.49
C SER A 286 -34.97 24.47 13.58
N GLY A 287 -34.35 25.03 14.62
CA GLY A 287 -34.92 26.10 15.45
C GLY A 287 -33.90 27.23 15.58
N ALA A 288 -34.28 28.43 15.12
CA ALA A 288 -33.49 29.65 15.20
C ALA A 288 -33.34 30.16 16.64
N GLY A 289 -32.17 30.68 16.98
CA GLY A 289 -31.89 31.34 18.25
C GLY A 289 -30.54 32.04 18.21
N SER A 290 -30.60 33.37 18.24
CA SER A 290 -29.54 34.37 18.14
C SER A 290 -28.48 34.33 19.25
N GLY A 291 -27.25 34.74 18.91
CA GLY A 291 -26.45 35.62 19.77
C GLY A 291 -25.10 35.08 20.27
N GLU A 292 -24.04 35.70 19.74
CA GLU A 292 -22.74 35.99 20.40
C GLU A 292 -21.79 34.83 20.70
N THR A 293 -20.46 34.93 20.70
CA THR A 293 -19.41 35.77 20.09
C THR A 293 -18.10 34.98 20.32
N GLY A 294 -17.13 35.11 19.42
CA GLY A 294 -15.71 34.93 19.78
C GLY A 294 -15.11 33.53 19.75
N ALA A 295 -14.47 33.20 18.61
CA ALA A 295 -13.08 32.73 18.52
C ALA A 295 -12.83 32.23 17.09
N VAL A 296 -12.51 33.15 16.18
CA VAL A 296 -12.00 32.82 14.86
C VAL A 296 -10.58 32.29 15.06
N ALA A 297 -10.43 30.97 15.12
CA ALA A 297 -9.15 30.34 14.85
C ALA A 297 -8.85 30.56 13.36
N THR A 298 -7.96 31.50 13.09
CA THR A 298 -7.36 31.72 11.77
C THR A 298 -6.78 30.40 11.27
N VAL A 299 -7.52 29.72 10.40
CA VAL A 299 -7.00 28.65 9.56
C VAL A 299 -5.91 29.28 8.70
N GLN A 300 -4.66 28.96 9.01
CA GLN A 300 -3.49 29.36 8.26
C GLN A 300 -3.64 28.79 6.85
N ARG A 301 -4.04 29.67 5.93
CA ARG A 301 -4.22 29.40 4.51
C ARG A 301 -2.82 29.15 3.96
N TRP A 302 -2.45 27.90 3.76
CA TRP A 302 -1.28 27.56 2.94
C TRP A 302 -1.47 28.24 1.59
N GLN A 303 -0.71 29.29 1.32
CA GLN A 303 -0.79 29.99 0.05
C GLN A 303 -0.20 29.05 -1.01
N LEU A 304 -0.99 28.75 -2.05
CA LEU A 304 -0.57 27.97 -3.22
C LEU A 304 0.74 28.49 -3.84
N SER A 305 1.14 29.75 -3.57
CA SER A 305 2.43 30.34 -3.96
C SER A 305 3.63 29.62 -3.36
N ASP A 306 3.54 29.17 -2.11
CA ASP A 306 4.71 28.64 -1.38
C ASP A 306 4.98 27.19 -1.78
N ALA A 307 3.91 26.44 -2.09
CA ALA A 307 4.03 25.12 -2.74
C ALA A 307 4.57 25.25 -4.17
N PHE A 308 4.20 26.32 -4.90
CA PHE A 308 4.72 26.63 -6.22
C PHE A 308 6.20 27.02 -6.18
N GLU A 309 6.63 27.82 -5.20
CA GLU A 309 8.04 28.15 -4.99
C GLU A 309 8.87 26.92 -4.58
N ALA A 310 8.34 26.06 -3.70
CA ALA A 310 9.00 24.80 -3.35
C ALA A 310 9.22 23.91 -4.58
N VAL A 311 8.22 23.77 -5.45
CA VAL A 311 8.31 23.06 -6.74
C VAL A 311 9.37 23.69 -7.66
N TRP A 312 9.48 25.02 -7.70
CA TRP A 312 10.46 25.74 -8.51
C TRP A 312 11.89 25.68 -7.97
N THR A 313 12.07 25.54 -6.66
CA THR A 313 13.40 25.42 -6.03
C THR A 313 14.06 24.07 -6.30
N VAL A 314 13.30 22.97 -6.42
CA VAL A 314 13.83 21.63 -6.70
C VAL A 314 14.47 21.56 -8.10
N ASP A 315 13.87 22.23 -9.08
CA ASP A 315 14.32 22.25 -10.49
C ASP A 315 15.68 22.96 -10.67
N LYS A 316 16.07 23.83 -9.73
CA LYS A 316 17.37 24.54 -9.75
C LYS A 316 18.50 23.84 -9.00
N ILE A 317 18.20 22.79 -8.23
CA ILE A 317 19.16 22.20 -7.27
C ILE A 317 19.68 20.82 -7.72
N LEU A 318 18.97 20.12 -8.62
CA LEU A 318 19.33 18.75 -9.02
C LEU A 318 19.49 18.64 -10.55
N PRO A 319 20.68 18.32 -11.09
CA PRO A 319 20.81 17.91 -12.49
C PRO A 319 19.91 16.70 -12.79
N ALA A 320 19.42 16.59 -14.03
CA ALA A 320 18.43 15.59 -14.46
C ALA A 320 18.76 14.14 -14.01
N VAL A 321 20.05 13.77 -14.04
CA VAL A 321 20.56 12.46 -13.60
C VAL A 321 20.21 12.14 -12.14
N ASN A 322 20.14 13.14 -11.27
CA ASN A 322 19.82 12.95 -9.85
C ASN A 322 18.33 12.71 -9.63
N ILE A 323 17.49 13.20 -10.55
CA ILE A 323 16.04 13.15 -10.42
C ILE A 323 15.53 11.77 -10.81
N ASP A 324 16.20 11.07 -11.74
CA ASP A 324 15.88 9.68 -12.09
C ASP A 324 16.06 8.73 -10.89
N LEU A 325 17.11 8.94 -10.08
CA LEU A 325 17.31 8.16 -8.86
C LEU A 325 16.20 8.42 -7.84
N VAL A 326 15.83 9.69 -7.64
CA VAL A 326 14.72 10.07 -6.76
C VAL A 326 13.38 9.51 -7.26
N ALA A 327 13.13 9.61 -8.57
CA ALA A 327 11.95 9.11 -9.25
C ALA A 327 11.79 7.61 -9.03
N ASN A 328 12.89 6.84 -9.13
CA ASN A 328 12.86 5.41 -8.92
C ASN A 328 12.65 5.00 -7.46
N VAL A 329 13.24 5.70 -6.50
CA VAL A 329 12.97 5.48 -5.07
C VAL A 329 11.48 5.71 -4.79
N ILE A 330 10.91 6.81 -5.27
CA ILE A 330 9.48 7.11 -5.12
C ILE A 330 8.62 6.08 -5.85
N GLY A 331 8.97 5.71 -7.08
CA GLY A 331 8.30 4.66 -7.86
C GLY A 331 8.32 3.31 -7.13
N THR A 332 9.44 2.95 -6.51
CA THR A 332 9.59 1.73 -5.70
C THR A 332 8.74 1.76 -4.44
N LEU A 333 8.61 2.92 -3.79
CA LEU A 333 7.69 3.11 -2.66
C LEU A 333 6.24 2.83 -3.08
N PHE A 334 5.79 3.43 -4.18
CA PHE A 334 4.45 3.21 -4.72
C PHE A 334 4.24 1.76 -5.17
N TYR A 335 5.26 1.12 -5.75
CA TYR A 335 5.20 -0.29 -6.12
C TYR A 335 5.05 -1.20 -4.90
N GLY A 336 5.76 -0.93 -3.80
CA GLY A 336 5.60 -1.65 -2.53
C GLY A 336 4.20 -1.50 -1.93
N MET A 337 3.62 -0.30 -1.99
CA MET A 337 2.23 -0.06 -1.61
C MET A 337 1.24 -0.84 -2.49
N TYR A 338 1.43 -0.78 -3.81
CA TYR A 338 0.62 -1.50 -4.79
C TYR A 338 0.66 -3.01 -4.54
N PHE A 339 1.83 -3.57 -4.25
CA PHE A 339 2.02 -5.00 -4.02
C PHE A 339 1.09 -5.54 -2.92
N ILE A 340 1.01 -4.87 -1.77
CA ILE A 340 0.13 -5.29 -0.67
C ILE A 340 -1.35 -5.21 -1.08
N ILE A 341 -1.77 -4.11 -1.71
CA ILE A 341 -3.16 -3.92 -2.13
C ILE A 341 -3.54 -4.96 -3.20
N PHE A 342 -2.63 -5.29 -4.12
CA PHE A 342 -2.81 -6.34 -5.11
C PHE A 342 -2.97 -7.72 -4.46
N VAL A 343 -2.12 -8.07 -3.49
CA VAL A 343 -2.23 -9.34 -2.75
C VAL A 343 -3.58 -9.44 -2.02
N ILE A 344 -4.00 -8.38 -1.32
CA ILE A 344 -5.31 -8.32 -0.66
C ILE A 344 -6.45 -8.47 -1.67
N SER A 345 -6.35 -7.77 -2.80
CA SER A 345 -7.33 -7.81 -3.89
C SER A 345 -7.51 -9.22 -4.45
N MET A 346 -6.40 -9.90 -4.76
CA MET A 346 -6.42 -11.28 -5.25
C MET A 346 -6.95 -12.24 -4.20
N TYR A 347 -6.52 -12.11 -2.94
CA TYR A 347 -7.01 -12.93 -1.83
C TYR A 347 -8.54 -12.84 -1.69
N LEU A 348 -9.11 -11.64 -1.71
CA LEU A 348 -10.56 -11.44 -1.62
C LEU A 348 -11.33 -12.04 -2.80
N LEU A 349 -10.76 -11.97 -4.01
CA LEU A 349 -11.34 -12.59 -5.21
C LEU A 349 -11.35 -14.12 -5.10
N PHE A 350 -10.24 -14.72 -4.62
CA PHE A 350 -10.15 -16.16 -4.39
C PHE A 350 -11.12 -16.63 -3.31
N GLU A 351 -11.21 -15.91 -2.19
CA GLU A 351 -12.11 -16.27 -1.09
C GLU A 351 -13.59 -16.19 -1.52
N SER A 352 -13.95 -15.18 -2.33
CA SER A 352 -15.29 -15.06 -2.91
C SER A 352 -15.65 -16.24 -3.83
N ALA A 353 -14.67 -16.76 -4.59
CA ALA A 353 -14.86 -17.94 -5.45
C ALA A 353 -14.93 -19.25 -4.65
N ARG A 354 -14.16 -19.34 -3.55
CA ARG A 354 -14.21 -20.47 -2.61
C ARG A 354 -15.61 -20.62 -2.02
N GLY A 355 -16.21 -19.52 -1.56
CA GLY A 355 -17.58 -19.52 -1.01
C GLY A 355 -18.67 -19.94 -2.00
N THR A 356 -18.44 -19.84 -3.31
CA THR A 356 -19.40 -20.25 -4.36
C THR A 356 -19.06 -21.56 -5.04
N GLY A 357 -17.92 -22.18 -4.75
CA GLY A 357 -17.43 -23.40 -5.42
C GLY A 357 -17.15 -23.24 -6.92
N LYS A 358 -17.02 -21.99 -7.40
CA LYS A 358 -16.95 -21.64 -8.83
C LYS A 358 -15.59 -21.05 -9.20
N TYR A 359 -14.54 -21.86 -9.12
CA TYR A 359 -13.17 -21.42 -9.47
C TYR A 359 -12.97 -21.16 -10.97
N LEU A 360 -13.51 -22.02 -11.84
CA LEU A 360 -13.34 -21.91 -13.30
C LEU A 360 -13.85 -20.58 -13.90
N PRO A 361 -15.03 -20.04 -13.52
CA PRO A 361 -15.47 -18.72 -13.99
C PRO A 361 -14.73 -17.55 -13.33
N LEU A 362 -14.05 -17.74 -12.19
CA LEU A 362 -13.20 -16.69 -11.60
C LEU A 362 -12.00 -16.41 -12.49
N PHE A 363 -11.27 -17.45 -12.91
CA PHE A 363 -10.10 -17.30 -13.80
C PHE A 363 -10.45 -16.70 -15.16
N ARG A 364 -11.71 -16.83 -15.58
CA ARG A 364 -12.24 -16.21 -16.81
C ARG A 364 -12.82 -14.81 -16.58
N SER A 365 -12.84 -14.32 -15.34
CA SER A 365 -13.35 -12.98 -15.05
C SER A 365 -12.36 -11.94 -15.58
N ALA A 366 -12.88 -10.96 -16.32
CA ALA A 366 -12.11 -9.82 -16.80
C ALA A 366 -11.37 -9.09 -15.66
N VAL A 367 -11.93 -9.10 -14.45
CA VAL A 367 -11.33 -8.52 -13.23
C VAL A 367 -10.05 -9.25 -12.79
N PHE A 368 -10.04 -10.58 -12.88
CA PHE A 368 -8.87 -11.38 -12.50
C PHE A 368 -7.78 -11.27 -13.57
N ILE A 369 -8.15 -11.41 -14.84
CA ILE A 369 -7.22 -11.35 -15.98
C ILE A 369 -6.55 -9.99 -16.05
N SER A 370 -7.31 -8.90 -15.95
CA SER A 370 -6.76 -7.54 -15.95
C SER A 370 -5.89 -7.27 -14.73
N GLY A 371 -6.28 -7.73 -13.53
CA GLY A 371 -5.46 -7.59 -12.33
C GLY A 371 -4.11 -8.26 -12.48
N GLY A 372 -4.08 -9.50 -12.99
CA GLY A 372 -2.83 -10.23 -13.28
C GLY A 372 -2.01 -9.56 -14.37
N ALA A 373 -2.62 -9.17 -15.48
CA ALA A 373 -1.94 -8.48 -16.58
C ALA A 373 -1.32 -7.14 -16.15
N LEU A 374 -2.05 -6.38 -15.34
CA LEU A 374 -1.61 -5.10 -14.81
C LEU A 374 -0.48 -5.27 -13.78
N PHE A 375 -0.53 -6.31 -12.94
CA PHE A 375 0.59 -6.67 -12.05
C PHE A 375 1.86 -7.01 -12.84
N ILE A 376 1.75 -7.84 -13.89
CA ILE A 376 2.89 -8.18 -14.75
C ILE A 376 3.44 -6.92 -15.43
N ALA A 377 2.57 -6.06 -15.97
CA ALA A 377 3.01 -4.85 -16.66
C ALA A 377 3.76 -3.89 -15.73
N ILE A 378 3.22 -3.61 -14.54
CA ILE A 378 3.86 -2.74 -13.55
C ILE A 378 5.18 -3.35 -13.05
N THR A 379 5.20 -4.67 -12.79
CA THR A 379 6.42 -5.35 -12.32
C THR A 379 7.52 -5.25 -13.37
N THR A 380 7.21 -5.50 -14.65
CA THR A 380 8.21 -5.40 -15.72
C THR A 380 8.68 -3.96 -15.91
N ASN A 381 7.79 -2.97 -15.83
CA ASN A 381 8.15 -1.55 -15.84
C ASN A 381 9.15 -1.23 -14.71
N TRP A 382 8.81 -1.59 -13.48
CA TRP A 382 9.65 -1.34 -12.30
C TRP A 382 11.02 -2.05 -12.40
N VAL A 383 11.05 -3.29 -12.88
CA VAL A 383 12.33 -4.00 -13.10
C VAL A 383 13.16 -3.32 -14.20
N ALA A 384 12.53 -2.84 -15.27
CA ALA A 384 13.24 -2.14 -16.35
C ALA A 384 13.86 -0.81 -15.88
N THR A 385 13.14 -0.01 -15.10
CA THR A 385 13.68 1.25 -14.52
C THR A 385 14.82 0.97 -13.54
N LEU A 386 14.72 -0.10 -12.73
CA LEU A 386 15.82 -0.52 -11.86
C LEU A 386 17.06 -0.95 -12.64
N LEU A 387 16.89 -1.75 -13.70
CA LEU A 387 18.01 -2.16 -14.55
C LEU A 387 18.70 -0.94 -15.17
N ARG A 388 17.94 0.06 -15.66
CA ARG A 388 18.48 1.32 -16.20
C ARG A 388 19.35 2.05 -15.18
N ILE A 389 18.89 2.17 -13.94
CA ILE A 389 19.62 2.86 -12.87
C ILE A 389 20.86 2.10 -12.44
N PHE A 390 20.77 0.77 -12.28
CA PHE A 390 21.94 -0.02 -11.93
C PHE A 390 23.00 0.04 -13.04
N THR A 391 22.62 0.02 -14.31
CA THR A 391 23.57 0.21 -15.41
C THR A 391 24.17 1.61 -15.43
N GLY A 392 23.35 2.64 -15.27
CA GLY A 392 23.77 4.04 -15.32
C GLY A 392 24.71 4.44 -14.17
N PHE A 393 24.35 4.13 -12.92
CA PHE A 393 25.13 4.55 -11.75
C PHE A 393 26.34 3.67 -11.44
N ILE A 394 26.33 2.38 -11.81
CA ILE A 394 27.38 1.45 -11.39
C ILE A 394 28.38 1.16 -12.51
N TYR A 395 27.89 0.93 -13.72
CA TYR A 395 28.74 0.49 -14.83
C TYR A 395 29.35 1.65 -15.61
N LEU A 396 28.64 2.78 -15.71
CA LEU A 396 29.07 3.91 -16.53
C LEU A 396 29.80 5.01 -15.75
N GLN A 397 29.73 5.01 -14.41
CA GLN A 397 30.46 5.97 -13.56
C GLN A 397 31.99 5.83 -13.67
N GLN A 398 32.49 4.70 -14.18
CA GLN A 398 33.92 4.47 -14.46
C GLN A 398 34.36 4.97 -15.84
N VAL A 399 33.42 5.40 -16.69
CA VAL A 399 33.67 5.83 -18.07
C VAL A 399 33.56 7.36 -18.15
N PRO A 400 34.52 8.06 -18.79
CA PRO A 400 34.50 9.53 -18.92
C PRO A 400 33.28 10.13 -19.65
N ASP A 401 32.47 9.30 -20.30
CA ASP A 401 31.34 9.70 -21.16
C ASP A 401 29.97 9.27 -20.61
N ALA A 402 29.85 9.11 -19.28
CA ALA A 402 28.62 8.60 -18.64
C ALA A 402 27.35 9.44 -18.94
N SER A 403 27.50 10.73 -19.27
CA SER A 403 26.38 11.60 -19.63
C SER A 403 25.69 11.17 -20.93
N SER A 404 26.42 10.62 -21.89
CA SER A 404 25.86 10.19 -23.19
C SER A 404 24.91 9.00 -23.04
N TYR A 405 25.02 8.21 -21.96
CA TYR A 405 24.06 7.15 -21.65
C TYR A 405 22.71 7.67 -21.15
N TRP A 406 22.73 8.70 -20.30
CA TRP A 406 21.50 9.31 -19.78
C TRP A 406 20.78 10.14 -20.84
N GLU A 407 21.52 10.70 -21.79
CA GLU A 407 20.99 11.40 -22.97
C GLU A 407 20.51 10.46 -24.07
N ASN A 408 20.83 9.16 -24.01
CA ASN A 408 20.44 8.19 -25.01
C ASN A 408 19.09 7.52 -24.68
N ASP A 409 18.01 8.13 -25.17
CA ASP A 409 16.64 7.62 -25.02
C ASP A 409 16.37 6.29 -25.76
N SER A 410 17.29 5.82 -26.63
CA SER A 410 17.13 4.55 -27.35
C SER A 410 17.57 3.30 -26.58
N GLY A 411 17.94 3.46 -25.30
CA GLY A 411 18.32 2.34 -24.45
C GLY A 411 17.22 1.26 -24.38
N ALA A 412 17.62 -0.02 -24.45
CA ALA A 412 16.68 -1.14 -24.39
C ALA A 412 15.84 -1.14 -23.09
N ALA A 413 16.45 -0.80 -21.95
CA ALA A 413 15.74 -0.69 -20.67
C ALA A 413 14.70 0.44 -20.68
N GLU A 414 15.00 1.58 -21.32
CA GLU A 414 14.10 2.72 -21.40
C GLU A 414 12.91 2.46 -22.33
N THR A 415 13.19 1.83 -23.47
CA THR A 415 12.13 1.41 -24.41
C THR A 415 11.21 0.38 -23.76
N VAL A 416 11.76 -0.61 -23.04
CA VAL A 416 10.95 -1.61 -22.33
C VAL A 416 10.12 -0.95 -21.23
N SER A 417 10.71 -0.06 -20.42
CA SER A 417 9.99 0.71 -19.40
C SER A 417 8.80 1.45 -20.03
N THR A 418 9.05 2.25 -21.07
CA THR A 418 8.02 3.03 -21.77
C THR A 418 6.88 2.16 -22.32
N VAL A 419 7.20 1.02 -22.95
CA VAL A 419 6.20 0.08 -23.48
C VAL A 419 5.31 -0.48 -22.36
N PHE A 420 5.91 -0.89 -21.25
CA PHE A 420 5.16 -1.47 -20.12
C PHE A 420 4.40 -0.41 -19.31
N LEU A 421 4.90 0.82 -19.24
CA LEU A 421 4.17 1.98 -18.76
C LEU A 421 2.90 2.19 -19.57
N SER A 422 3.01 2.30 -20.90
CA SER A 422 1.85 2.45 -21.80
C SER A 422 0.87 1.30 -21.67
N LEU A 423 1.36 0.06 -21.57
CA LEU A 423 0.53 -1.11 -21.39
C LEU A 423 -0.24 -1.08 -20.06
N SER A 424 0.42 -0.69 -18.96
CA SER A 424 -0.22 -0.62 -17.64
C SER A 424 -1.39 0.38 -17.62
N VAL A 425 -1.20 1.55 -18.24
CA VAL A 425 -2.22 2.60 -18.37
C VAL A 425 -3.35 2.14 -19.29
N ALA A 426 -3.03 1.54 -20.45
CA ALA A 426 -4.04 1.01 -21.37
C ALA A 426 -4.92 -0.07 -20.71
N ILE A 427 -4.33 -0.97 -19.91
CA ILE A 427 -5.10 -1.99 -19.18
C ILE A 427 -6.00 -1.33 -18.14
N GLY A 428 -5.51 -0.31 -17.42
CA GLY A 428 -6.29 0.45 -16.46
C GLY A 428 -7.50 1.14 -17.09
N ASP A 429 -7.28 1.82 -18.21
CA ASP A 429 -8.33 2.52 -18.97
C ASP A 429 -9.33 1.53 -19.57
N ALA A 430 -8.86 0.42 -20.15
CA ALA A 430 -9.75 -0.64 -20.63
C ALA A 430 -10.64 -1.20 -19.50
N MET A 431 -10.11 -1.30 -18.28
CA MET A 431 -10.86 -1.79 -17.13
C MET A 431 -11.95 -0.83 -16.64
N ILE A 432 -11.70 0.49 -16.63
CA ILE A 432 -12.74 1.44 -16.26
C ILE A 432 -13.84 1.51 -17.33
N ILE A 433 -13.48 1.37 -18.61
CA ILE A 433 -14.43 1.26 -19.74
C ILE A 433 -15.29 -0.01 -19.63
N TYR A 434 -14.67 -1.15 -19.35
CA TYR A 434 -15.38 -2.41 -19.13
C TYR A 434 -16.41 -2.27 -18.00
N ARG A 435 -16.05 -1.62 -16.90
CA ARG A 435 -16.97 -1.38 -15.78
C ARG A 435 -18.12 -0.48 -16.20
N LEU A 436 -17.86 0.59 -16.94
CA LEU A 436 -18.91 1.45 -17.47
C LEU A 436 -19.90 0.65 -18.32
N TRP A 437 -19.41 -0.20 -19.22
CA TRP A 437 -20.23 -1.07 -20.06
C TRP A 437 -21.14 -2.00 -19.25
N VAL A 438 -20.59 -2.65 -18.22
CA VAL A 438 -21.34 -3.56 -17.33
C VAL A 438 -22.38 -2.79 -16.51
N VAL A 439 -22.00 -1.65 -15.93
CA VAL A 439 -22.91 -0.79 -15.17
C VAL A 439 -24.05 -0.30 -16.05
N TRP A 440 -23.81 -0.08 -17.34
CA TRP A 440 -24.81 0.32 -18.33
C TRP A 440 -25.58 -0.82 -19.00
N SER A 441 -25.59 -2.01 -18.37
CA SER A 441 -26.35 -3.17 -18.87
C SER A 441 -25.99 -3.53 -20.31
N TYR A 442 -24.71 -3.41 -20.64
CA TYR A 442 -24.13 -3.70 -21.95
C TYR A 442 -24.56 -2.76 -23.10
N ASN A 443 -25.06 -1.55 -22.79
CA ASN A 443 -25.38 -0.55 -23.80
C ASN A 443 -24.11 0.00 -24.49
N LYS A 444 -23.99 -0.24 -25.79
CA LYS A 444 -22.81 0.11 -26.59
C LYS A 444 -22.65 1.62 -26.84
N LEU A 445 -23.73 2.41 -26.77
CA LEU A 445 -23.66 3.84 -27.09
C LEU A 445 -22.82 4.63 -26.08
N VAL A 446 -22.84 4.22 -24.81
CA VAL A 446 -22.18 4.93 -23.70
C VAL A 446 -20.65 4.75 -23.74
N ILE A 447 -20.16 3.68 -24.37
CA ILE A 447 -18.73 3.37 -24.42
C ILE A 447 -18.02 3.88 -25.68
N ILE A 448 -18.74 4.46 -26.64
CA ILE A 448 -18.15 4.94 -27.90
C ILE A 448 -17.07 5.99 -27.64
N ILE A 449 -17.38 6.99 -26.80
CA ILE A 449 -16.45 8.08 -26.48
C ILE A 449 -15.19 7.53 -25.76
N PRO A 450 -15.31 6.73 -24.68
CA PRO A 450 -14.13 6.13 -24.04
C PRO A 450 -13.32 5.17 -24.91
N ILE A 451 -13.96 4.44 -25.83
CA ILE A 451 -13.22 3.57 -26.77
C ILE A 451 -12.42 4.43 -27.75
N LEU A 452 -13.00 5.51 -28.25
CA LEU A 452 -12.30 6.42 -29.15
C LEU A 452 -11.10 7.08 -28.45
N SER A 453 -11.25 7.50 -27.18
CA SER A 453 -10.13 8.02 -26.40
C SER A 453 -9.06 6.96 -26.11
N LEU A 454 -9.44 5.71 -25.82
CA LEU A 454 -8.47 4.61 -25.65
C LEU A 454 -7.70 4.32 -26.95
N LEU A 455 -8.36 4.35 -28.10
CA LEU A 455 -7.69 4.19 -29.40
C LEU A 455 -6.73 5.35 -29.69
N GLY A 456 -7.14 6.59 -29.38
CA GLY A 456 -6.28 7.77 -29.45
C GLY A 456 -5.06 7.64 -28.55
N PHE A 457 -5.27 7.19 -27.30
CA PHE A 457 -4.19 6.90 -26.34
C PHE A 457 -3.18 5.90 -26.89
N ILE A 458 -3.65 4.76 -27.42
CA ILE A 458 -2.78 3.71 -27.98
C ILE A 458 -1.99 4.25 -29.18
N ALA A 459 -2.64 5.01 -30.07
CA ALA A 459 -1.96 5.63 -31.22
C ALA A 459 -0.84 6.58 -30.78
N SER A 460 -1.09 7.44 -29.79
CA SER A 460 -0.08 8.35 -29.24
C SER A 460 1.05 7.63 -28.51
N CYS A 461 0.77 6.53 -27.82
CA CYS A 461 1.81 5.68 -27.22
C CYS A 461 2.72 5.08 -28.31
N ILE A 462 2.13 4.57 -29.41
CA ILE A 462 2.91 4.03 -30.53
C ILE A 462 3.81 5.11 -31.13
N ILE A 463 3.30 6.32 -31.33
CA ILE A 463 4.11 7.46 -31.82
C ILE A 463 5.28 7.75 -30.88
N THR A 464 5.02 7.76 -29.57
CA THR A 464 6.04 8.02 -28.53
C THR A 464 7.14 6.94 -28.57
N ILE A 465 6.76 5.66 -28.60
CA ILE A 465 7.70 4.53 -28.64
C ILE A 465 8.50 4.52 -29.97
N GLN A 466 7.86 4.84 -31.09
CA GLN A 466 8.56 4.92 -32.38
C GLN A 466 9.60 6.05 -32.37
N ALA A 467 9.27 7.17 -31.72
CA ALA A 467 10.18 8.29 -31.60
C ALA A 467 11.40 7.99 -30.70
N THR A 468 11.23 7.23 -29.62
CA THR A 468 12.36 6.83 -28.76
C THR A 468 13.30 5.84 -29.47
N VAL A 469 12.77 4.99 -30.35
CA VAL A 469 13.56 3.97 -31.07
C VAL A 469 14.30 4.53 -32.30
N HIS A 470 13.73 5.51 -33.02
CA HIS A 470 14.22 5.94 -34.33
C HIS A 470 14.92 7.31 -34.37
N ILE A 471 15.58 7.72 -33.26
CA ILE A 471 16.34 8.98 -33.06
C ILE A 471 16.56 9.76 -34.36
N THR A 472 15.66 10.70 -34.67
CA THR A 472 15.91 11.75 -35.65
C THR A 472 16.14 13.02 -34.84
N ASN A 473 17.39 13.48 -34.79
CA ASN A 473 17.93 14.56 -33.95
C ASN A 473 17.34 15.98 -34.20
N GLY A 474 16.04 16.10 -34.49
CA GLY A 474 15.36 17.36 -34.73
C GLY A 474 13.86 17.37 -34.41
N LEU A 475 13.31 16.27 -33.86
CA LEU A 475 11.86 16.12 -33.59
C LEU A 475 11.48 16.02 -32.11
N ALA A 476 12.41 16.22 -31.15
CA ALA A 476 12.10 16.11 -29.71
C ALA A 476 10.88 16.96 -29.27
N GLY A 477 10.74 18.17 -29.81
CA GLY A 477 9.55 19.01 -29.58
C GLY A 477 8.25 18.43 -30.18
N ILE A 478 8.33 17.75 -31.32
CA ILE A 478 7.19 17.07 -31.96
C ILE A 478 6.78 15.82 -31.17
N VAL A 479 7.71 15.14 -30.50
CA VAL A 479 7.41 14.00 -29.62
C VAL A 479 6.66 14.46 -28.36
N ALA A 480 7.06 15.59 -27.77
CA ALA A 480 6.38 16.20 -26.64
C ALA A 480 4.97 16.73 -27.01
N ASP A 481 4.82 17.35 -28.18
CA ASP A 481 3.55 17.95 -28.65
C ASP A 481 2.57 16.95 -29.30
N VAL A 482 3.06 15.85 -29.90
CA VAL A 482 2.22 14.90 -30.67
C VAL A 482 2.12 13.53 -30.00
N GLY A 483 3.04 13.20 -29.09
CA GLY A 483 3.07 11.93 -28.35
C GLY A 483 2.58 12.07 -26.91
N LEU A 484 3.39 12.68 -26.04
CA LEU A 484 3.18 12.67 -24.58
C LEU A 484 1.98 13.49 -24.12
N THR A 485 1.72 14.67 -24.71
CA THR A 485 0.58 15.51 -24.33
C THR A 485 -0.78 14.86 -24.67
N PRO A 486 -1.00 14.26 -25.86
CA PRO A 486 -2.22 13.50 -26.11
C PRO A 486 -2.42 12.28 -25.18
N VAL A 487 -1.35 11.57 -24.81
CA VAL A 487 -1.41 10.38 -23.93
C VAL A 487 -2.10 10.73 -22.60
N THR A 488 -1.72 11.84 -21.99
CA THR A 488 -2.29 12.27 -20.70
C THR A 488 -3.72 12.75 -20.83
N VAL A 489 -4.01 13.51 -21.89
CA VAL A 489 -5.35 14.05 -22.14
C VAL A 489 -6.33 12.92 -22.39
N PHE A 490 -6.00 11.95 -23.24
CA PHE A 490 -6.88 10.83 -23.54
C PHE A 490 -7.16 9.96 -22.31
N THR A 491 -6.16 9.66 -21.49
CA THR A 491 -6.39 8.89 -20.26
C THR A 491 -7.20 9.67 -19.23
N LEU A 492 -6.95 10.98 -19.08
CA LEU A 492 -7.70 11.83 -18.17
C LEU A 492 -9.17 11.93 -18.59
N VAL A 493 -9.44 12.17 -19.88
CA VAL A 493 -10.80 12.19 -20.44
C VAL A 493 -11.50 10.86 -20.20
N THR A 494 -10.82 9.74 -20.46
CA THR A 494 -11.38 8.40 -20.24
C THR A 494 -11.77 8.19 -18.77
N ASN A 495 -10.88 8.52 -17.84
CA ASN A 495 -11.10 8.30 -16.42
C ASN A 495 -12.17 9.24 -15.84
N VAL A 496 -12.16 10.51 -16.20
CA VAL A 496 -13.18 11.49 -15.76
C VAL A 496 -14.55 11.12 -16.31
N TYR A 497 -14.64 10.82 -17.62
CA TYR A 497 -15.90 10.45 -18.25
C TYR A 497 -16.48 9.17 -17.64
N CYS A 498 -15.68 8.10 -17.56
CA CYS A 498 -16.16 6.81 -17.06
C CYS A 498 -16.57 6.92 -15.59
N THR A 499 -15.78 7.60 -14.76
CA THR A 499 -16.10 7.79 -13.34
C THR A 499 -17.38 8.58 -13.16
N ALA A 500 -17.55 9.68 -13.89
CA ALA A 500 -18.75 10.52 -13.80
C ALA A 500 -20.02 9.75 -14.19
N PHE A 501 -19.99 9.00 -15.29
CA PHE A 501 -21.13 8.22 -15.76
C PHE A 501 -21.46 7.01 -14.87
N ILE A 502 -20.44 6.34 -14.31
CA ILE A 502 -20.63 5.27 -13.33
C ILE A 502 -21.30 5.84 -12.07
N THR A 503 -20.74 6.93 -11.53
CA THR A 503 -21.23 7.61 -10.33
C THR A 503 -22.67 8.10 -10.53
N TRP A 504 -22.94 8.77 -11.65
CA TRP A 504 -24.27 9.28 -11.98
C TRP A 504 -25.32 8.17 -12.08
N LYS A 505 -25.00 7.06 -12.77
CA LYS A 505 -25.95 5.95 -12.90
C LYS A 505 -26.23 5.30 -11.54
N ILE A 506 -25.21 5.09 -10.70
CA ILE A 506 -25.38 4.52 -9.36
C ILE A 506 -26.21 5.46 -8.48
N TRP A 507 -25.91 6.76 -8.49
CA TRP A 507 -26.64 7.77 -7.72
C TRP A 507 -28.12 7.81 -8.08
N ARG A 508 -28.47 7.77 -9.37
CA ARG A 508 -29.88 7.74 -9.81
C ARG A 508 -30.65 6.49 -9.37
N ILE A 509 -29.95 5.37 -9.17
CA ILE A 509 -30.58 4.11 -8.76
C ILE A 509 -30.70 4.01 -7.23
N THR A 510 -29.80 4.66 -6.49
CA THR A 510 -29.55 4.36 -5.07
C THR A 510 -29.68 5.58 -4.17
N SER A 511 -30.46 6.60 -4.58
CA SER A 511 -30.46 7.96 -4.00
C SER A 511 -30.62 8.02 -2.48
N ASP A 512 -31.22 7.00 -1.86
CA ASP A 512 -31.51 7.00 -0.42
C ASP A 512 -30.65 6.02 0.42
N CYS A 513 -29.84 5.13 -0.18
CA CYS A 513 -29.37 3.93 0.56
C CYS A 513 -27.86 3.70 0.63
N MET A 514 -27.01 4.34 -0.20
CA MET A 514 -25.59 3.91 -0.28
C MET A 514 -24.55 5.02 -0.56
N PRO A 515 -24.53 6.13 0.21
CA PRO A 515 -23.55 7.21 0.02
C PRO A 515 -22.10 6.74 0.21
N ASN A 516 -21.86 5.78 1.12
CA ASN A 516 -20.52 5.29 1.42
C ASN A 516 -19.87 4.57 0.24
N PHE A 517 -20.62 3.78 -0.53
CA PHE A 517 -20.08 3.09 -1.72
C PHE A 517 -19.72 4.09 -2.83
N LEU A 518 -20.55 5.11 -3.01
CA LEU A 518 -20.34 6.16 -4.01
C LEU A 518 -19.09 6.99 -3.68
N ALA A 519 -18.96 7.45 -2.43
CA ALA A 519 -17.81 8.22 -1.95
C ALA A 519 -16.50 7.46 -2.21
N ILE A 520 -16.51 6.19 -1.84
CA ILE A 520 -15.43 5.25 -2.05
C ILE A 520 -15.08 5.17 -3.55
N VAL A 521 -15.99 4.83 -4.47
CA VAL A 521 -15.69 4.76 -5.93
C VAL A 521 -15.07 6.05 -6.46
N VAL A 522 -15.57 7.19 -6.00
CA VAL A 522 -15.03 8.52 -6.33
C VAL A 522 -13.61 8.70 -5.78
N GLU A 523 -13.32 8.29 -4.54
CA GLU A 523 -11.99 8.39 -3.92
C GLU A 523 -10.92 7.64 -4.72
N SER A 524 -11.20 6.42 -5.19
CA SER A 524 -10.22 5.64 -5.98
C SER A 524 -9.97 6.25 -7.36
N ALA A 525 -10.99 6.85 -7.96
CA ALA A 525 -10.86 7.54 -9.23
C ALA A 525 -10.12 8.88 -9.07
N ALA A 526 -10.32 9.56 -7.94
CA ALA A 526 -9.63 10.79 -7.60
C ALA A 526 -8.11 10.60 -7.47
N ILE A 527 -7.65 9.46 -6.95
CA ILE A 527 -6.21 9.14 -6.89
C ILE A 527 -5.60 9.12 -8.29
N TYR A 528 -6.24 8.42 -9.23
CA TYR A 528 -5.74 8.34 -10.61
C TYR A 528 -5.77 9.71 -11.31
N THR A 529 -6.91 10.41 -11.24
CA THR A 529 -7.07 11.69 -11.95
C THR A 529 -6.18 12.78 -11.36
N SER A 530 -5.99 12.81 -10.03
CA SER A 530 -5.06 13.75 -9.41
C SER A 530 -3.62 13.53 -9.85
N TRP A 531 -3.18 12.27 -9.99
CA TRP A 531 -1.84 11.95 -10.48
C TRP A 531 -1.65 12.31 -11.95
N ALA A 532 -2.65 12.04 -12.79
CA ALA A 532 -2.64 12.45 -14.20
C ALA A 532 -2.59 13.98 -14.36
N ILE A 533 -3.31 14.72 -13.51
CA ILE A 533 -3.25 16.18 -13.48
C ILE A 533 -1.86 16.65 -13.02
N TYR A 534 -1.29 16.04 -11.97
CA TYR A 534 0.06 16.35 -11.49
C TYR A 534 1.12 16.19 -12.60
N TYR A 535 1.11 15.05 -13.31
CA TYR A 535 1.98 14.83 -14.45
C TYR A 535 1.78 15.91 -15.52
N THR A 536 0.53 16.20 -15.89
CA THR A 536 0.21 17.19 -16.93
C THR A 536 0.71 18.58 -16.56
N ILE A 537 0.56 19.00 -15.30
CA ILE A 537 1.09 20.27 -14.81
C ILE A 537 2.62 20.30 -14.92
N CYS A 538 3.31 19.27 -14.43
CA CYS A 538 4.77 19.21 -14.47
C CYS A 538 5.30 19.26 -15.91
N HIS A 539 4.66 18.51 -16.82
CA HIS A 539 5.01 18.48 -18.23
C HIS A 539 4.80 19.83 -18.91
N GLN A 540 3.67 20.51 -18.66
CA GLN A 540 3.42 21.84 -19.26
C GLN A 540 4.36 22.93 -18.71
N LEU A 541 4.86 22.74 -17.49
CA LEU A 541 5.88 23.60 -16.89
C LEU A 541 7.31 23.23 -17.33
N ASN A 542 7.49 22.18 -18.14
CA ASN A 542 8.81 21.59 -18.47
C ASN A 542 9.67 21.31 -17.24
N SER A 543 9.03 20.98 -16.12
CA SER A 543 9.74 20.68 -14.88
C SER A 543 10.26 19.25 -14.90
N THR A 544 11.49 19.08 -14.41
CA THR A 544 12.12 17.77 -14.21
C THR A 544 11.32 16.83 -13.29
N LEU A 545 10.41 17.37 -12.47
CA LEU A 545 9.49 16.58 -11.64
C LEU A 545 8.56 15.65 -12.45
N GLN A 546 8.42 15.89 -13.75
CA GLN A 546 7.65 15.00 -14.63
C GLN A 546 8.21 13.56 -14.63
N PHE A 547 9.51 13.36 -14.43
CA PHE A 547 10.12 12.03 -14.38
C PHE A 547 9.67 11.24 -13.14
N ILE A 548 9.55 11.92 -11.99
CA ILE A 548 8.96 11.33 -10.78
C ILE A 548 7.52 10.91 -11.02
N ALA A 549 6.75 11.78 -11.68
CA ALA A 549 5.37 11.52 -12.02
C ALA A 549 5.22 10.32 -12.97
N LEU A 550 6.14 10.17 -13.93
CA LEU A 550 6.16 9.11 -14.94
C LEU A 550 6.53 7.75 -14.32
N ASP A 551 7.59 7.67 -13.52
CA ASP A 551 8.04 6.42 -12.89
C ASP A 551 7.02 5.85 -11.89
N ALA A 552 6.34 6.71 -11.14
CA ALA A 552 5.30 6.31 -10.20
C ALA A 552 3.92 6.17 -10.85
N PHE A 553 3.75 6.52 -12.13
CA PHE A 553 2.45 6.43 -12.81
C PHE A 553 1.90 5.00 -12.86
N PRO A 554 2.67 3.97 -13.28
CA PRO A 554 2.17 2.59 -13.32
C PRO A 554 1.71 2.06 -11.95
N PRO A 555 2.47 2.16 -10.85
CA PRO A 555 2.00 1.68 -9.55
C PRO A 555 0.81 2.49 -9.02
N VAL A 556 0.72 3.80 -9.26
CA VAL A 556 -0.48 4.61 -8.89
C VAL A 556 -1.72 4.14 -9.66
N ALA A 557 -1.59 3.87 -10.96
CA ALA A 557 -2.65 3.28 -11.78
C ALA A 557 -3.09 1.91 -11.24
N GLY A 558 -2.14 1.10 -10.79
CA GLY A 558 -2.41 -0.18 -10.13
C GLY A 558 -3.12 -0.04 -8.80
N ILE A 559 -2.72 0.90 -7.95
CA ILE A 559 -3.38 1.18 -6.67
C ILE A 559 -4.85 1.55 -6.90
N ALA A 560 -5.12 2.49 -7.81
CA ALA A 560 -6.49 2.90 -8.14
C ALA A 560 -7.35 1.72 -8.62
N ASN A 561 -6.81 0.90 -9.53
CA ASN A 561 -7.53 -0.27 -10.05
C ASN A 561 -7.75 -1.35 -9.00
N ALA A 562 -6.73 -1.65 -8.18
CA ALA A 562 -6.80 -2.66 -7.15
C ALA A 562 -7.76 -2.26 -6.02
N LEU A 563 -7.81 -0.99 -5.62
CA LEU A 563 -8.80 -0.50 -4.65
C LEU A 563 -10.24 -0.73 -5.14
N ILE A 564 -10.50 -0.50 -6.42
CA ILE A 564 -11.83 -0.77 -6.98
C ILE A 564 -12.13 -2.28 -6.98
N HIS A 565 -11.15 -3.14 -7.25
CA HIS A 565 -11.31 -4.60 -7.14
C HIS A 565 -11.62 -5.06 -5.71
N VAL A 566 -10.87 -4.58 -4.72
CA VAL A 566 -11.07 -4.89 -3.29
C VAL A 566 -12.52 -4.61 -2.88
N ARG A 567 -13.10 -3.50 -3.34
CA ARG A 567 -14.48 -3.10 -3.03
C ARG A 567 -15.53 -4.00 -3.67
N VAL A 568 -15.33 -4.40 -4.93
CA VAL A 568 -16.20 -5.39 -5.59
C VAL A 568 -16.13 -6.74 -4.87
N GLY A 569 -14.93 -7.15 -4.43
CA GLY A 569 -14.72 -8.34 -3.61
C GLY A 569 -15.50 -8.28 -2.29
N LEU A 570 -15.31 -7.21 -1.50
CA LEU A 570 -16.01 -6.98 -0.23
C LEU A 570 -17.54 -6.96 -0.40
N GLY A 571 -18.05 -6.26 -1.42
CA GLY A 571 -19.49 -6.18 -1.69
C GLY A 571 -20.12 -7.55 -1.98
N ARG A 572 -19.40 -8.45 -2.66
CA ARG A 572 -19.85 -9.83 -2.90
C ARG A 572 -19.85 -10.66 -1.62
N THR A 573 -18.82 -10.55 -0.81
CA THR A 573 -18.72 -11.26 0.47
C THR A 573 -19.83 -10.86 1.43
N VAL A 574 -20.12 -9.56 1.56
CA VAL A 574 -21.24 -9.06 2.36
C VAL A 574 -22.58 -9.59 1.84
N GLY A 575 -22.81 -9.55 0.52
CA GLY A 575 -24.04 -10.09 -0.10
C GLY A 575 -24.24 -11.59 0.15
N GLN A 576 -23.16 -12.37 0.15
CA GLN A 576 -23.19 -13.81 0.48
C GLN A 576 -23.53 -14.06 1.95
N LEU A 577 -22.98 -13.29 2.88
CA LEU A 577 -23.27 -13.41 4.32
C LEU A 577 -24.75 -13.15 4.63
N TYR A 578 -25.34 -12.11 4.04
CA TYR A 578 -26.78 -11.84 4.17
C TYR A 578 -27.64 -12.92 3.51
N GLY A 579 -27.25 -13.40 2.33
CA GLY A 579 -27.97 -14.48 1.62
C GLY A 579 -27.89 -15.84 2.32
N SER A 580 -26.81 -16.11 3.08
CA SER A 580 -26.66 -17.33 3.87
C SER A 580 -27.49 -17.28 5.15
N LYS A 581 -27.49 -16.14 5.87
CA LYS A 581 -28.36 -15.93 7.05
C LYS A 581 -29.86 -16.10 6.70
N ALA A 582 -30.29 -15.65 5.52
CA ALA A 582 -31.66 -15.84 5.02
C ALA A 582 -32.03 -17.31 4.73
N LYS A 583 -31.05 -18.23 4.60
CA LYS A 583 -31.30 -19.66 4.38
C LYS A 583 -31.27 -20.48 5.67
N THR A 584 -30.55 -20.03 6.71
CA THR A 584 -30.52 -20.69 8.02
C THR A 584 -31.59 -20.20 9.00
N GLY A 585 -32.26 -19.09 8.73
CA GLY A 585 -33.47 -18.67 9.43
C GLY A 585 -34.73 -19.23 8.77
N SER A 586 -35.28 -20.32 9.30
CA SER A 586 -36.58 -20.82 8.86
C SER A 586 -37.68 -19.82 9.20
N SER A 587 -38.54 -19.55 8.20
CA SER A 587 -39.92 -19.05 8.30
C SER A 587 -40.19 -17.73 9.04
N VAL A 588 -39.91 -16.59 8.41
CA VAL A 588 -40.82 -15.43 8.39
C VAL A 588 -40.82 -14.84 6.99
N LEU A 589 -42.01 -14.69 6.41
CA LEU A 589 -42.26 -14.16 5.06
C LEU A 589 -41.55 -12.82 4.81
N THR A 590 -40.66 -12.79 3.82
CA THR A 590 -40.55 -11.67 2.88
C THR A 590 -40.18 -12.25 1.52
N ALA A 591 -41.11 -12.18 0.58
CA ALA A 591 -40.95 -12.68 -0.78
C ALA A 591 -39.81 -11.96 -1.52
N PRO A 592 -39.03 -12.66 -2.36
CA PRO A 592 -38.04 -12.02 -3.22
C PRO A 592 -38.74 -11.20 -4.31
N VAL A 593 -38.34 -9.94 -4.47
CA VAL A 593 -38.77 -9.06 -5.57
C VAL A 593 -38.31 -9.68 -6.90
N ARG A 594 -39.26 -10.31 -7.61
CA ARG A 594 -39.09 -10.76 -8.99
C ARG A 594 -39.32 -9.55 -9.90
N PHE A 595 -38.30 -9.16 -10.68
CA PHE A 595 -38.49 -8.25 -11.80
C PHE A 595 -39.33 -8.95 -12.87
N VAL A 596 -40.60 -8.56 -12.99
CA VAL A 596 -41.47 -8.93 -14.10
C VAL A 596 -41.46 -7.77 -15.09
N ALA A 597 -41.09 -8.04 -16.35
CA ALA A 597 -41.18 -7.07 -17.43
C ALA A 597 -42.65 -6.73 -17.73
N PRO A 598 -42.98 -5.47 -18.08
CA PRO A 598 -44.34 -5.11 -18.42
C PRO A 598 -44.70 -5.66 -19.80
N HIS A 599 -45.60 -6.64 -19.84
CA HIS A 599 -46.33 -7.00 -21.06
C HIS A 599 -47.47 -5.99 -21.26
N SER A 600 -47.51 -5.41 -22.45
CA SER A 600 -48.64 -4.65 -22.97
C SER A 600 -49.78 -5.60 -23.34
N SER A 601 -50.95 -5.46 -22.71
CA SER A 601 -52.21 -5.96 -23.28
C SER A 601 -53.33 -4.97 -22.99
N GLY A 602 -53.82 -4.37 -24.07
CA GLY A 602 -54.96 -3.46 -24.09
C GLY A 602 -56.27 -4.17 -23.82
N THR A 603 -57.19 -3.34 -23.34
CA THR A 603 -58.59 -3.53 -22.96
C THR A 603 -59.52 -4.07 -24.06
N SER A 604 -60.34 -5.05 -23.70
CA SER A 604 -61.81 -5.11 -23.87
C SER A 604 -62.28 -6.20 -22.88
N GLY A 605 -63.37 -6.14 -22.11
CA GLY A 605 -64.66 -5.48 -22.24
C GLY A 605 -65.69 -6.57 -21.90
N GLY A 606 -66.59 -6.34 -20.93
CA GLY A 606 -67.81 -7.16 -20.78
C GLY A 606 -68.01 -7.89 -19.44
N GLU A 607 -68.94 -7.33 -18.66
CA GLU A 607 -70.11 -8.01 -18.10
C GLU A 607 -70.03 -9.03 -16.93
N THR A 608 -70.66 -8.58 -15.83
CA THR A 608 -71.67 -9.26 -15.00
C THR A 608 -71.32 -10.53 -14.22
N GLY A 609 -71.64 -10.48 -12.92
CA GLY A 609 -72.50 -11.50 -12.31
C GLY A 609 -71.89 -12.40 -11.24
N THR A 610 -72.56 -12.40 -10.09
CA THR A 610 -72.74 -13.53 -9.14
C THR A 610 -71.65 -13.88 -8.11
N MET A 611 -71.99 -13.55 -6.86
CA MET A 611 -71.91 -14.38 -5.64
C MET A 611 -71.38 -15.81 -5.81
N GLY A 612 -70.40 -16.17 -4.98
CA GLY A 612 -69.95 -17.55 -4.78
C GLY A 612 -69.13 -17.69 -3.51
N GLN A 613 -69.79 -18.21 -2.48
CA GLN A 613 -69.29 -18.53 -1.15
C GLN A 613 -68.35 -19.77 -1.17
N ILE A 614 -67.49 -19.88 -0.14
CA ILE A 614 -67.11 -21.12 0.59
C ILE A 614 -65.88 -21.97 0.15
N SER A 615 -64.94 -22.02 1.11
CA SER A 615 -64.08 -23.11 1.66
C SER A 615 -62.94 -23.80 0.90
N ARG A 616 -61.79 -23.80 1.62
CA ARG A 616 -60.83 -24.88 1.93
C ARG A 616 -60.33 -25.75 0.77
N VAL A 617 -59.01 -25.72 0.51
CA VAL A 617 -57.96 -26.53 1.17
C VAL A 617 -56.68 -25.71 1.25
#